data_AF-A0A2W5BEC8-F1
#
_entry.id   AF-A0A2W5BEC8-F1
#
_cell.length_a   1.000
_cell.length_b   1.000
_cell.length_c   1.000
_cell.angle_alpha   90.00
_cell.angle_beta   90.00
_cell.angle_gamma   90.00
#
_symmetry.space_group_name_H-M   'P 1'
#
loop_
_entity.id
_entity.type
_entity.pdbx_description
1 polymer ?
#
loop_
_entity_poly.entity_id
_entity_poly.type
_entity_poly.pdbx_seq_one_letter_code
_entity_poly.pdbx_strand_id
1 'polypeptide(L)'
;MAGPDYLTKAAIKKERGWTEGAITKFLGDPDKLGSNPYSSKTPSHLYLLSRVKKTERTAQFKEWRAKSETRRSAARKAANTRKEKTLRKVRSRLDEIQLHPQARGLSKKRLRKLAVASYEDLEMERNWDEPRIVDKDAPATFIHRIEVNFLRHEATMYDEELEEYAGSTGVREAVDMVRERVYEVIADEYPHLKKECERQLAERRATEEWIEEQRMNG
;
A
#
# COMPACT_ATOMS: atom_id res chain seq x y z
N MET A 1 -38.13 27.22 -20.04
CA MET A 1 -37.37 26.10 -20.64
C MET A 1 -36.08 25.96 -19.85
N ALA A 2 -35.80 24.81 -19.24
CA ALA A 2 -34.51 24.59 -18.61
C ALA A 2 -33.42 24.70 -19.68
N GLY A 3 -32.33 25.42 -19.39
CA GLY A 3 -31.22 25.56 -20.31
C GLY A 3 -30.58 24.21 -20.66
N PRO A 4 -29.74 24.14 -21.70
CA PRO A 4 -29.06 22.90 -22.05
C PRO A 4 -28.20 22.39 -20.90
N ASP A 5 -28.38 21.10 -20.54
CA ASP A 5 -27.56 20.42 -19.54
C ASP A 5 -26.15 20.15 -20.09
N TYR A 6 -25.12 20.55 -19.34
CA TYR A 6 -23.73 20.31 -19.68
C TYR A 6 -23.07 19.38 -18.65
N LEU A 7 -22.13 18.57 -19.13
CA LEU A 7 -21.22 17.79 -18.31
C LEU A 7 -19.79 18.29 -18.47
N THR A 8 -19.05 18.34 -17.37
CA THR A 8 -17.60 18.50 -17.43
C THR A 8 -16.96 17.19 -17.89
N LYS A 9 -15.75 17.29 -18.45
CA LYS A 9 -14.93 16.13 -18.78
C LYS A 9 -14.76 15.14 -17.61
N ALA A 10 -14.58 15.68 -16.40
CA ALA A 10 -14.48 14.88 -15.17
C ALA A 10 -15.78 14.13 -14.86
N ALA A 11 -16.94 14.78 -15.00
CA ALA A 11 -18.25 14.16 -14.84
C ALA A 11 -18.47 13.03 -15.86
N ILE A 12 -18.11 13.22 -17.13
CA ILE A 12 -18.22 12.17 -18.16
C ILE A 12 -17.34 10.95 -17.83
N LYS A 13 -16.11 11.18 -17.35
CA LYS A 13 -15.22 10.09 -16.91
C LYS A 13 -15.78 9.35 -15.71
N LYS A 14 -16.22 10.06 -14.67
CA LYS A 14 -16.68 9.48 -13.39
C LYS A 14 -18.07 8.83 -13.50
N GLU A 15 -19.05 9.53 -14.06
CA GLU A 15 -20.45 9.09 -14.06
C GLU A 15 -20.77 8.16 -15.23
N ARG A 16 -20.06 8.30 -16.36
CA ARG A 16 -20.35 7.53 -17.60
C ARG A 16 -19.26 6.54 -17.98
N GLY A 17 -18.12 6.58 -17.28
CA GLY A 17 -17.04 5.61 -17.47
C GLY A 17 -16.28 5.74 -18.80
N TRP A 18 -16.33 6.91 -19.43
CA TRP A 18 -15.54 7.19 -20.63
C TRP A 18 -14.06 7.39 -20.26
N THR A 19 -13.17 7.07 -21.19
CA THR A 19 -11.76 7.43 -21.08
C THR A 19 -11.47 8.75 -21.77
N GLU A 20 -10.35 9.36 -21.42
CA GLU A 20 -9.83 10.56 -22.04
C GLU A 20 -9.79 10.46 -23.58
N GLY A 21 -9.15 9.40 -24.10
CA GLY A 21 -9.09 9.16 -25.54
C GLY A 21 -10.45 8.86 -26.19
N ALA A 22 -11.43 8.35 -25.44
CA ALA A 22 -12.79 8.17 -25.95
C ALA A 22 -13.53 9.51 -26.11
N ILE A 23 -13.34 10.43 -25.17
CA ILE A 23 -13.87 11.79 -25.27
C ILE A 23 -13.27 12.47 -26.50
N THR A 24 -11.95 12.44 -26.67
CA THR A 24 -11.28 13.00 -27.87
C THR A 24 -11.76 12.35 -29.16
N LYS A 25 -11.90 11.01 -29.18
CA LYS A 25 -12.31 10.27 -30.39
C LYS A 25 -13.76 10.50 -30.81
N PHE A 26 -14.70 10.51 -29.86
CA PHE A 26 -16.13 10.49 -30.17
C PHE A 26 -16.84 11.82 -29.94
N LEU A 27 -16.27 12.70 -29.11
CA LEU A 27 -16.79 14.05 -28.86
C LEU A 27 -15.83 15.13 -29.37
N GLY A 28 -14.52 14.90 -29.44
CA GLY A 28 -13.58 15.92 -29.89
C GLY A 28 -13.67 17.19 -29.05
N ASP A 29 -13.84 18.33 -29.71
CA ASP A 29 -13.89 19.64 -29.07
C ASP A 29 -15.14 19.82 -28.18
N PRO A 30 -14.99 20.56 -27.06
CA PRO A 30 -16.09 20.87 -26.16
C PRO A 30 -17.10 21.81 -26.83
N ASP A 31 -18.36 21.72 -26.40
CA ASP A 31 -19.41 22.60 -26.88
C ASP A 31 -19.31 24.00 -26.25
N LYS A 32 -18.72 24.08 -25.04
CA LYS A 32 -18.52 25.34 -24.33
C LYS A 32 -17.31 25.29 -23.40
N LEU A 33 -16.68 26.44 -23.20
CA LEU A 33 -15.72 26.67 -22.12
C LEU A 33 -16.43 27.31 -20.93
N GLY A 34 -16.23 26.77 -19.73
CA GLY A 34 -16.83 27.22 -18.49
C GLY A 34 -15.81 27.65 -17.45
N SER A 35 -16.29 28.27 -16.36
CA SER A 35 -15.45 28.59 -15.21
C SER A 35 -14.88 27.31 -14.57
N ASN A 36 -13.63 27.37 -14.12
CA ASN A 36 -12.98 26.27 -13.41
C ASN A 36 -12.76 26.68 -11.94
N PRO A 37 -13.36 25.98 -10.97
CA PRO A 37 -13.22 26.29 -9.54
C PRO A 37 -11.78 26.28 -9.03
N TYR A 38 -10.91 25.50 -9.69
CA TYR A 38 -9.53 25.27 -9.24
C TYR A 38 -8.51 26.20 -9.89
N SER A 39 -8.84 26.87 -11.01
CA SER A 39 -7.92 27.76 -11.70
C SER A 39 -8.66 28.70 -12.66
N SER A 40 -8.45 30.00 -12.53
CA SER A 40 -8.96 31.00 -13.47
C SER A 40 -8.28 30.95 -14.84
N LYS A 41 -7.08 30.35 -14.95
CA LYS A 41 -6.27 30.31 -16.18
C LYS A 41 -6.62 29.13 -17.10
N THR A 42 -7.33 28.13 -16.60
CA THR A 42 -7.63 26.91 -17.35
C THR A 42 -9.14 26.66 -17.34
N PRO A 43 -9.87 27.04 -18.41
CA PRO A 43 -11.32 26.89 -18.43
C PRO A 43 -11.75 25.42 -18.43
N SER A 44 -12.91 25.15 -17.85
CA SER A 44 -13.52 23.83 -17.86
C SER A 44 -14.11 23.51 -19.23
N HIS A 45 -13.82 22.33 -19.77
CA HIS A 45 -14.44 21.85 -21.01
C HIS A 45 -15.84 21.28 -20.70
N LEU A 46 -16.87 21.88 -21.30
CA LEU A 46 -18.27 21.52 -21.13
C LEU A 46 -18.82 20.88 -22.40
N TYR A 47 -19.46 19.72 -22.24
CA TYR A 47 -20.08 18.96 -23.31
C TYR A 47 -21.58 18.83 -23.06
N LEU A 48 -22.39 19.03 -24.10
CA LEU A 48 -23.83 18.89 -24.03
C LEU A 48 -24.21 17.46 -23.67
N LEU A 49 -25.01 17.29 -22.62
CA LEU A 49 -25.51 15.99 -22.19
C LEU A 49 -26.28 15.28 -23.31
N SER A 50 -27.02 16.03 -24.12
CA SER A 50 -27.75 15.51 -25.28
C SER A 50 -26.80 14.93 -26.34
N ARG A 51 -25.67 15.61 -26.61
CA ARG A 51 -24.62 15.14 -27.52
C ARG A 51 -23.96 13.88 -27.01
N VAL A 52 -23.60 13.84 -25.72
CA VAL A 52 -23.05 12.63 -25.08
C VAL A 52 -24.02 11.46 -25.22
N LYS A 53 -25.30 11.63 -24.84
CA LYS A 53 -26.34 10.59 -24.96
C LYS A 53 -26.57 10.14 -26.40
N LYS A 54 -26.50 11.06 -27.38
CA LYS A 54 -26.62 10.73 -28.80
C LYS A 54 -25.45 9.85 -29.25
N THR A 55 -24.23 10.22 -28.87
CA THR A 55 -23.03 9.43 -29.18
C THR A 55 -23.08 8.05 -28.54
N GLU A 56 -23.54 7.92 -27.29
CA GLU A 56 -23.70 6.62 -26.62
C GLU A 56 -24.65 5.65 -27.33
N ARG A 57 -25.60 6.18 -28.11
CA ARG A 57 -26.57 5.38 -28.88
C ARG A 57 -26.00 4.86 -30.20
N THR A 58 -24.90 5.44 -30.69
CA THR A 58 -24.28 5.03 -31.96
C THR A 58 -23.70 3.61 -31.89
N ALA A 59 -23.72 2.89 -33.01
CA ALA A 59 -23.16 1.54 -33.09
C ALA A 59 -21.65 1.53 -32.77
N GLN A 60 -20.90 2.49 -33.30
CA GLN A 60 -19.45 2.61 -33.08
C GLN A 60 -19.11 2.79 -31.59
N PHE A 61 -19.88 3.59 -30.86
CA PHE A 61 -19.67 3.78 -29.43
C PHE A 61 -20.02 2.53 -28.63
N LYS A 62 -21.15 1.88 -28.94
CA LYS A 62 -21.55 0.63 -28.28
C LYS A 62 -20.50 -0.46 -28.46
N GLU A 63 -19.97 -0.62 -29.67
CA GLU A 63 -18.91 -1.58 -29.97
C GLU A 63 -17.62 -1.25 -29.21
N TRP A 64 -17.20 0.02 -29.20
CA TRP A 64 -16.05 0.47 -28.42
C TRP A 64 -16.23 0.20 -26.92
N ARG A 65 -17.43 0.45 -26.39
CA ARG A 65 -17.74 0.24 -24.97
C ARG A 65 -17.67 -1.23 -24.62
N ALA A 66 -18.26 -2.11 -25.44
CA ALA A 66 -18.19 -3.56 -25.25
C ALA A 66 -16.74 -4.06 -25.28
N LYS A 67 -15.96 -3.68 -26.30
CA LYS A 67 -14.53 -4.03 -26.40
C LYS A 67 -13.72 -3.51 -25.23
N SER A 68 -13.99 -2.29 -24.77
CA SER A 68 -13.30 -1.69 -23.63
C SER A 68 -13.64 -2.39 -22.32
N GLU A 69 -14.90 -2.80 -22.12
CA GLU A 69 -15.29 -3.60 -20.96
C GLU A 69 -14.61 -4.96 -20.94
N THR A 70 -14.60 -5.67 -22.07
CA THR A 70 -13.89 -6.95 -22.19
C THR A 70 -12.41 -6.81 -21.85
N ARG A 71 -11.73 -5.76 -22.37
CA ARG A 71 -10.33 -5.49 -22.04
C ARG A 71 -10.13 -5.16 -20.56
N ARG A 72 -11.00 -4.36 -19.95
CA ARG A 72 -10.94 -4.03 -18.52
C ARG A 72 -11.11 -5.28 -17.66
N SER A 73 -12.09 -6.11 -17.98
CA SER A 73 -12.34 -7.38 -17.30
C SER A 73 -11.13 -8.32 -17.41
N ALA A 74 -10.58 -8.49 -18.62
CA ALA A 74 -9.38 -9.29 -18.85
C ALA A 74 -8.15 -8.75 -18.08
N ALA A 75 -7.95 -7.44 -18.07
CA ALA A 75 -6.86 -6.80 -17.32
C ALA A 75 -7.01 -7.00 -15.81
N ARG A 76 -8.23 -6.84 -15.26
CA ARG A 76 -8.53 -7.12 -13.85
C ARG A 76 -8.27 -8.59 -13.51
N LYS A 77 -8.71 -9.52 -14.36
CA LYS A 77 -8.44 -10.95 -14.18
C LYS A 77 -6.94 -11.23 -14.17
N ALA A 78 -6.19 -10.68 -15.12
CA ALA A 78 -4.74 -10.84 -15.18
C ALA A 78 -4.03 -10.26 -13.93
N ALA A 79 -4.46 -9.09 -13.44
CA ALA A 79 -3.95 -8.51 -12.21
C ALA A 79 -4.24 -9.40 -10.99
N ASN A 80 -5.47 -9.90 -10.86
CA ASN A 80 -5.84 -10.83 -9.79
C ASN A 80 -5.05 -12.13 -9.86
N THR A 81 -4.84 -12.70 -11.04
CA THR A 81 -4.01 -13.91 -11.21
C THR A 81 -2.56 -13.66 -10.79
N ARG A 82 -1.99 -12.49 -11.12
CA ARG A 82 -0.62 -12.13 -10.69
C ARG A 82 -0.55 -11.98 -9.17
N LYS A 83 -1.53 -11.27 -8.56
CA LYS A 83 -1.66 -11.16 -7.11
C LYS A 83 -1.70 -12.53 -6.44
N GLU A 84 -2.59 -13.40 -6.91
CA GLU A 84 -2.76 -14.74 -6.34
C GLU A 84 -1.49 -15.59 -6.48
N LYS A 85 -0.74 -15.43 -7.57
CA LYS A 85 0.55 -16.09 -7.75
C LYS A 85 1.56 -15.61 -6.71
N THR A 86 1.65 -14.30 -6.46
CA THR A 86 2.51 -13.73 -5.42
C THR A 86 2.13 -14.27 -4.04
N LEU A 87 0.85 -14.20 -3.67
CA LEU A 87 0.39 -14.67 -2.35
C LEU A 87 0.58 -16.18 -2.15
N ARG A 88 0.43 -16.97 -3.22
CA ARG A 88 0.75 -18.39 -3.17
C ARG A 88 2.23 -18.65 -2.87
N LYS A 89 3.12 -17.89 -3.51
CA LYS A 89 4.57 -17.98 -3.26
C LYS A 89 4.91 -17.61 -1.81
N VAL A 90 4.30 -16.56 -1.28
CA VAL A 90 4.46 -16.16 0.13
C VAL A 90 4.01 -17.29 1.05
N ARG A 91 2.78 -17.80 0.86
CA ARG A 91 2.22 -18.91 1.68
C ARG A 91 3.12 -20.13 1.72
N SER A 92 3.71 -20.53 0.59
CA SER A 92 4.60 -21.70 0.56
C SER A 92 5.89 -21.53 1.36
N ARG A 93 6.27 -20.30 1.73
CA ARG A 93 7.51 -20.00 2.45
C ARG A 93 7.29 -19.55 3.89
N LEU A 94 6.04 -19.31 4.31
CA LEU A 94 5.77 -18.83 5.68
C LEU A 94 6.29 -19.78 6.76
N ASP A 95 6.28 -21.09 6.51
CA ASP A 95 6.79 -22.08 7.46
C ASP A 95 8.32 -22.04 7.59
N GLU A 96 9.03 -21.57 6.55
CA GLU A 96 10.48 -21.38 6.54
C GLU A 96 10.91 -20.18 7.39
N ILE A 97 10.00 -19.21 7.58
CA ILE A 97 10.24 -18.06 8.45
C ILE A 97 10.25 -18.53 9.90
N GLN A 98 11.44 -18.45 10.48
CA GLN A 98 11.77 -18.97 11.78
C GLN A 98 12.82 -18.06 12.42
N LEU A 99 12.85 -18.00 13.76
CA LEU A 99 13.97 -17.37 14.44
C LEU A 99 15.26 -18.15 14.16
N HIS A 100 16.32 -17.42 13.85
CA HIS A 100 17.66 -17.94 13.68
C HIS A 100 18.09 -18.70 14.96
N PRO A 101 18.78 -19.86 14.84
CA PRO A 101 19.05 -20.72 15.99
C PRO A 101 19.75 -20.01 17.17
N GLN A 102 20.64 -19.07 16.87
CA GLN A 102 21.41 -18.29 17.85
C GLN A 102 20.54 -17.32 18.66
N ALA A 103 19.35 -17.00 18.15
CA ALA A 103 18.40 -16.12 18.79
C ALA A 103 17.26 -16.88 19.48
N ARG A 104 17.27 -18.21 19.49
CA ARG A 104 16.31 -19.04 20.24
C ARG A 104 16.81 -19.27 21.67
N GLY A 105 15.90 -19.33 22.63
CA GLY A 105 16.17 -19.66 24.02
C GLY A 105 17.02 -18.64 24.78
N LEU A 106 17.17 -17.41 24.26
CA LEU A 106 17.94 -16.39 24.97
C LEU A 106 17.24 -16.01 26.27
N SER A 107 18.00 -15.94 27.36
CA SER A 107 17.45 -15.35 28.59
C SER A 107 17.04 -13.89 28.34
N LYS A 108 15.99 -13.42 29.02
CA LYS A 108 15.53 -12.02 28.92
C LYS A 108 16.66 -11.00 29.09
N LYS A 109 17.58 -11.26 30.03
CA LYS A 109 18.76 -10.41 30.26
C LYS A 109 19.70 -10.37 29.06
N ARG A 110 19.93 -11.52 28.42
CA ARG A 110 20.82 -11.60 27.24
C ARG A 110 20.16 -10.95 26.02
N LEU A 111 18.88 -11.21 25.78
CA LEU A 111 18.10 -10.58 24.72
C LEU A 111 18.14 -9.06 24.85
N ARG A 112 17.83 -8.54 26.04
CA ARG A 112 17.91 -7.11 26.33
C ARG A 112 19.27 -6.50 25.99
N LYS A 113 20.34 -7.16 26.44
CA LYS A 113 21.71 -6.67 26.19
C LYS A 113 22.01 -6.58 24.69
N LEU A 114 21.60 -7.58 23.91
CA LEU A 114 21.81 -7.58 22.45
C LEU A 114 20.96 -6.51 21.77
N ALA A 115 19.70 -6.37 22.17
CA ALA A 115 18.80 -5.38 21.62
C ALA A 115 19.23 -3.93 21.91
N VAL A 116 19.76 -3.66 23.11
CA VAL A 116 20.33 -2.36 23.47
C VAL A 116 21.56 -2.07 22.62
N ALA A 117 22.49 -3.02 22.51
CA ALA A 117 23.69 -2.83 21.68
C ALA A 117 23.33 -2.53 20.22
N SER A 118 22.48 -3.36 19.62
CA SER A 118 22.01 -3.15 18.24
C SER A 118 21.29 -1.80 18.05
N TYR A 119 20.50 -1.37 19.03
CA TYR A 119 19.85 -0.06 18.97
C TYR A 119 20.85 1.10 19.01
N GLU A 120 21.82 1.03 19.93
CA GLU A 120 22.85 2.08 20.09
C GLU A 120 23.81 2.14 18.91
N ASP A 121 24.17 0.99 18.32
CA ASP A 121 24.97 0.92 17.10
C ASP A 121 24.24 1.62 15.94
N LEU A 122 22.94 1.34 15.76
CA LEU A 122 22.11 2.01 14.75
C LEU A 122 21.94 3.52 15.02
N GLU A 123 21.84 3.94 16.28
CA GLU A 123 21.78 5.36 16.65
C GLU A 123 23.12 6.06 16.37
N MET A 124 24.25 5.39 16.61
CA MET A 124 25.58 5.91 16.27
C MET A 124 25.75 6.10 14.77
N GLU A 125 25.23 5.19 13.95
CA GLU A 125 25.22 5.33 12.49
C GLU A 125 24.32 6.47 12.02
N ARG A 126 23.14 6.64 12.62
CA ARG A 126 22.13 7.62 12.19
C ARG A 126 22.36 9.03 12.71
N ASN A 127 22.92 9.15 13.92
CA ASN A 127 23.07 10.41 14.63
C ASN A 127 24.43 10.47 15.32
N TRP A 128 25.50 10.30 14.53
CA TRP A 128 26.89 10.23 14.98
C TRP A 128 27.30 11.36 15.95
N ASP A 129 26.78 12.57 15.76
CA ASP A 129 27.13 13.73 16.58
C ASP A 129 26.55 13.65 18.00
N GLU A 130 25.34 13.08 18.18
CA GLU A 130 24.65 12.96 19.47
C GLU A 130 23.85 11.65 19.56
N PRO A 131 24.51 10.48 19.59
CA PRO A 131 23.82 9.21 19.56
C PRO A 131 23.03 8.98 20.84
N ARG A 132 21.82 8.43 20.71
CA ARG A 132 21.01 8.09 21.88
C ARG A 132 21.53 6.83 22.55
N ILE A 133 21.97 6.98 23.79
CA ILE A 133 22.31 5.87 24.68
C ILE A 133 21.09 5.44 25.49
N VAL A 134 20.91 4.14 25.70
CA VAL A 134 19.80 3.58 26.48
C VAL A 134 20.10 3.68 27.97
N ASP A 135 19.26 4.43 28.68
CA ASP A 135 19.35 4.53 30.14
C ASP A 135 19.06 3.17 30.81
N LYS A 136 19.74 2.90 31.93
CA LYS A 136 19.49 1.74 32.80
C LYS A 136 18.03 1.70 33.31
N ASP A 137 17.41 2.86 33.50
CA ASP A 137 16.06 3.05 34.02
C ASP A 137 15.04 3.29 32.89
N ALA A 138 15.42 2.98 31.64
CA ALA A 138 14.55 3.14 30.49
C ALA A 138 13.21 2.38 30.67
N PRO A 139 12.08 2.97 30.26
CA PRO A 139 10.77 2.35 30.41
C PRO A 139 10.70 0.97 29.75
N ALA A 140 10.03 0.02 30.40
CA ALA A 140 9.86 -1.33 29.87
C ALA A 140 9.22 -1.35 28.47
N THR A 141 8.33 -0.40 28.16
CA THR A 141 7.72 -0.25 26.84
C THR A 141 8.76 0.06 25.75
N PHE A 142 9.72 0.94 26.04
CA PHE A 142 10.82 1.25 25.13
C PHE A 142 11.75 0.04 24.95
N ILE A 143 12.05 -0.67 26.05
CA ILE A 143 12.90 -1.86 26.01
C ILE A 143 12.26 -2.98 25.17
N HIS A 144 10.98 -3.30 25.41
CA HIS A 144 10.28 -4.31 24.61
C HIS A 144 10.25 -3.92 23.13
N ARG A 145 10.05 -2.63 22.81
CA ARG A 145 10.09 -2.13 21.43
C ARG A 145 11.41 -2.44 20.73
N ILE A 146 12.55 -2.15 21.38
CA ILE A 146 13.86 -2.43 20.81
C ILE A 146 14.18 -3.93 20.79
N GLU A 147 13.71 -4.72 21.76
CA GLU A 147 13.86 -6.19 21.76
C GLU A 147 13.12 -6.82 20.56
N VAL A 148 11.88 -6.40 20.28
CA VAL A 148 11.12 -6.87 19.11
C VAL A 148 11.78 -6.39 17.80
N ASN A 149 12.26 -5.15 17.74
CA ASN A 149 12.96 -4.64 16.55
C ASN A 149 14.24 -5.42 16.29
N PHE A 150 15.05 -5.66 17.32
CA PHE A 150 16.26 -6.48 17.22
C PHE A 150 15.93 -7.88 16.69
N LEU A 151 14.94 -8.56 17.28
CA LEU A 151 14.58 -9.91 16.82
C LEU A 151 14.07 -9.92 15.37
N ARG A 152 13.32 -8.90 14.96
CA ARG A 152 12.85 -8.80 13.58
C ARG A 152 14.02 -8.60 12.61
N HIS A 153 14.93 -7.68 12.87
CA HIS A 153 16.01 -7.36 11.92
C HIS A 153 17.19 -8.34 11.99
N GLU A 154 17.59 -8.77 13.18
CA GLU A 154 18.82 -9.54 13.39
C GLU A 154 18.57 -11.05 13.59
N ALA A 155 17.37 -11.43 14.04
CA ALA A 155 17.05 -12.82 14.35
C ALA A 155 16.14 -13.49 13.31
N THR A 156 15.74 -12.78 12.26
CA THR A 156 15.03 -13.35 11.12
C THR A 156 15.61 -12.80 9.83
N MET A 157 15.47 -13.51 8.71
CA MET A 157 15.80 -13.00 7.37
C MET A 157 14.75 -11.98 6.89
N TYR A 158 14.25 -11.14 7.79
CA TYR A 158 13.07 -10.30 7.59
C TYR A 158 13.22 -9.37 6.39
N ASP A 159 14.31 -8.61 6.33
CA ASP A 159 14.50 -7.62 5.29
C ASP A 159 14.67 -8.31 3.91
N GLU A 160 15.41 -9.42 3.84
CA GLU A 160 15.56 -10.23 2.62
C GLU A 160 14.22 -10.82 2.14
N GLU A 161 13.40 -11.36 3.07
CA GLU A 161 12.08 -11.89 2.74
C GLU A 161 11.12 -10.81 2.24
N LEU A 162 11.24 -9.57 2.74
CA LEU A 162 10.43 -8.46 2.24
C LEU A 162 10.88 -7.97 0.86
N GLU A 163 12.20 -7.90 0.62
CA GLU A 163 12.76 -7.46 -0.66
C GLU A 163 12.33 -8.35 -1.83
N GLU A 164 12.20 -9.66 -1.60
CA GLU A 164 11.76 -10.63 -2.61
C GLU A 164 10.41 -10.25 -3.27
N TYR A 165 9.53 -9.57 -2.53
CA TYR A 165 8.19 -9.21 -3.02
C TYR A 165 8.10 -7.77 -3.53
N ALA A 166 9.20 -7.01 -3.47
CA ALA A 166 9.23 -5.64 -3.97
C ALA A 166 8.81 -5.56 -5.45
N GLY A 167 7.92 -4.61 -5.77
CA GLY A 167 7.42 -4.42 -7.14
C GLY A 167 6.40 -5.48 -7.62
N SER A 168 6.09 -6.49 -6.81
CA SER A 168 5.08 -7.49 -7.16
C SER A 168 3.65 -6.95 -7.07
N THR A 169 2.75 -7.48 -7.92
CA THR A 169 1.31 -7.24 -7.75
C THR A 169 0.84 -7.92 -6.47
N GLY A 170 0.23 -7.16 -5.55
CA GLY A 170 -0.15 -7.69 -4.22
C GLY A 170 0.97 -7.66 -3.18
N VAL A 171 2.01 -6.84 -3.39
CA VAL A 171 3.13 -6.69 -2.45
C VAL A 171 2.69 -6.35 -1.03
N ARG A 172 1.64 -5.53 -0.86
CA ARG A 172 1.15 -5.16 0.48
C ARG A 172 0.68 -6.40 1.24
N GLU A 173 -0.23 -7.17 0.65
CA GLU A 173 -0.73 -8.38 1.29
C GLU A 173 0.38 -9.41 1.50
N ALA A 174 1.39 -9.47 0.61
CA ALA A 174 2.58 -10.30 0.83
C ALA A 174 3.38 -9.86 2.07
N VAL A 175 3.64 -8.56 2.19
CA VAL A 175 4.37 -7.96 3.31
C VAL A 175 3.64 -8.16 4.63
N ASP A 176 2.31 -8.01 4.64
CA ASP A 176 1.48 -8.25 5.83
C ASP A 176 1.59 -9.69 6.32
N MET A 177 1.49 -10.66 5.41
CA MET A 177 1.63 -12.08 5.76
C MET A 177 3.02 -12.42 6.33
N VAL A 178 4.08 -11.85 5.75
CA VAL A 178 5.44 -12.03 6.27
C VAL A 178 5.58 -11.42 7.66
N ARG A 179 5.08 -10.20 7.86
CA ARG A 179 5.11 -9.53 9.17
C ARG A 179 4.35 -10.32 10.23
N GLU A 180 3.11 -10.71 9.93
CA GLU A 180 2.29 -11.55 10.81
C GLU A 180 3.09 -12.75 11.29
N ARG A 181 3.66 -13.51 10.35
CA ARG A 181 4.44 -14.69 10.66
C ARG A 181 5.67 -14.39 11.52
N VAL A 182 6.39 -13.30 11.23
CA VAL A 182 7.57 -12.89 11.99
C VAL A 182 7.22 -12.50 13.42
N TYR A 183 6.15 -11.72 13.61
CA TYR A 183 5.69 -11.35 14.95
C TYR A 183 5.16 -12.54 15.73
N GLU A 184 4.49 -13.50 15.07
CA GLU A 184 4.07 -14.76 15.67
C GLU A 184 5.26 -15.58 16.19
N VAL A 185 6.28 -15.83 15.36
CA VAL A 185 7.45 -16.62 15.80
C VAL A 185 8.21 -15.93 16.93
N ILE A 186 8.27 -14.59 16.94
CA ILE A 186 8.85 -13.83 18.07
C ILE A 186 7.99 -14.00 19.33
N ALA A 187 6.66 -13.85 19.21
CA ALA A 187 5.75 -13.93 20.35
C ALA A 187 5.68 -15.34 20.95
N ASP A 188 5.79 -16.37 20.12
CA ASP A 188 5.82 -17.78 20.56
C ASP A 188 7.10 -18.10 21.34
N GLU A 189 8.27 -17.68 20.84
CA GLU A 189 9.55 -17.88 21.53
C GLU A 189 9.70 -17.00 22.78
N TYR A 190 9.19 -15.77 22.72
CA TYR A 190 9.29 -14.76 23.78
C TYR A 190 7.91 -14.24 24.21
N PRO A 191 7.12 -15.01 25.00
CA PRO A 191 5.74 -14.65 25.34
C PRO A 191 5.56 -13.29 26.03
N HIS A 192 6.58 -12.82 26.76
CA HIS A 192 6.56 -11.50 27.39
C HIS A 192 6.55 -10.32 26.38
N LEU A 193 6.95 -10.55 25.13
CA LEU A 193 6.95 -9.56 24.05
C LEU A 193 5.66 -9.59 23.22
N LYS A 194 4.76 -10.56 23.42
CA LYS A 194 3.55 -10.74 22.61
C LYS A 194 2.74 -9.45 22.42
N LYS A 195 2.50 -8.70 23.49
CA LYS A 195 1.76 -7.43 23.43
C LYS A 195 2.46 -6.38 22.58
N GLU A 196 3.79 -6.35 22.60
CA GLU A 196 4.57 -5.42 21.78
C GLU A 196 4.59 -5.85 20.32
N CYS A 197 4.67 -7.15 20.03
CA CYS A 197 4.49 -7.69 18.68
C CYS A 197 3.11 -7.29 18.09
N GLU A 198 2.03 -7.51 18.84
CA GLU A 198 0.67 -7.12 18.44
C GLU A 198 0.56 -5.61 18.19
N ARG A 199 1.14 -4.79 19.08
CA ARG A 199 1.15 -3.32 18.95
C ARG A 199 1.88 -2.87 17.68
N GLN A 200 3.09 -3.38 17.43
CA GLN A 200 3.87 -3.00 16.25
C GLN A 200 3.21 -3.46 14.95
N LEU A 201 2.63 -4.67 14.92
CA LEU A 201 1.89 -5.15 13.76
C LEU A 201 0.70 -4.24 13.44
N ALA A 202 -0.08 -3.85 14.46
CA ALA A 202 -1.21 -2.94 14.29
C ALA A 202 -0.79 -1.54 13.79
N GLU A 203 0.29 -0.98 14.36
CA GLU A 203 0.84 0.32 13.94
C GLU A 203 1.29 0.30 12.47
N ARG A 204 1.91 -0.80 12.02
CA ARG A 204 2.33 -0.97 10.62
C ARG A 204 1.16 -1.04 9.66
N ARG A 205 0.12 -1.80 9.99
CA ARG A 205 -1.12 -1.87 9.19
C ARG A 205 -1.80 -0.51 9.08
N ALA A 206 -1.96 0.20 10.20
CA ALA A 206 -2.56 1.54 10.22
C ALA A 206 -1.76 2.55 9.37
N THR A 207 -0.43 2.47 9.42
CA THR A 207 0.44 3.33 8.59
C THR A 207 0.23 3.06 7.10
N GLU A 208 0.10 1.79 6.70
CA GLU A 208 -0.09 1.42 5.30
C GLU A 208 -1.48 1.75 4.78
N GLU A 209 -2.51 1.56 5.61
CA GLU A 209 -3.88 2.00 5.32
C GLU A 209 -3.92 3.52 5.09
N TRP A 210 -3.28 4.30 5.96
CA TRP A 210 -3.19 5.75 5.81
C TRP A 210 -2.47 6.15 4.51
N ILE A 211 -1.34 5.52 4.17
CA ILE A 211 -0.61 5.77 2.92
C ILE A 211 -1.50 5.45 1.70
N GLU A 212 -2.28 4.36 1.75
CA GLU A 212 -3.19 3.99 0.67
C GLU A 212 -4.33 5.00 0.51
N GLU A 213 -4.94 5.44 1.62
CA GLU A 213 -5.96 6.48 1.59
C GLU A 213 -5.42 7.78 0.95
N GLN A 214 -4.20 8.20 1.29
CA GLN A 214 -3.58 9.38 0.68
C GLN A 214 -3.34 9.18 -0.83
N ARG A 215 -2.91 7.99 -1.26
CA ARG A 215 -2.72 7.67 -2.68
C ARG A 215 -4.02 7.57 -3.47
N MET A 216 -5.10 7.17 -2.84
CA MET A 216 -6.43 7.07 -3.47
C MET A 216 -7.13 8.43 -3.54
N ASN A 217 -6.79 9.35 -2.63
CA ASN A 217 -7.36 10.69 -2.53
C ASN A 217 -6.55 11.78 -3.25
N GLY A 218 -5.30 11.50 -3.64
CA GLY A 218 -4.43 12.37 -4.44
C GLY A 218 -4.46 12.05 -5.94
#